data_AF-A0A661RY29-F1
#
_entry.id   AF-A0A661RY29-F1
#
_cell.length_a   1.000
_cell.length_b   1.000
_cell.length_c   1.000
_cell.angle_alpha   90.00
_cell.angle_beta   90.00
_cell.angle_gamma   90.00
#
_symmetry.space_group_name_H-M   'P 1'
#
loop_
_entity.id
_entity.type
_entity.pdbx_description
1 polymer ?
#
loop_
_entity_poly.entity_id
_entity_poly.type
_entity_poly.pdbx_seq_one_letter_code
_entity_poly.pdbx_strand_id
1 'polypeptide(L)'
;MLPEYFEFTLPTKVVYGIGILNNIGNSVKHFGKRRAILVTDTILVKAGPVDKVKNGFENTNIEIVCMYDDVPPNSTVKTVESCADLARKNTCDMIVAIGGGSVIDTAKVANILLTKGGRLEDHQGAYLLDSNEELLPTIFIPTTAGTGSEVTKVAVIADPDNDVKLPFAEEQFLPKMAILDPEVTASMPGGLTAGTGMDALTHAIEAYVDKEWSPASDGLALHAIRLISGNILQACAHPDDLQARGAMLAGSFLAGVAFSHSMVGMAHGISHALGGVYHIPHGLANALVLPEVMAYNLECETERFADIAMAMGITFPQLVNEGQSLLKSGTLGDSACQSSPVELARAWFDTKSFKARGAAAKAIGNLNFIDQWVRKKAAWAGVEKVRSLNRQLAFLTKMPLNLKDAGIDDGLGKLDQVADTAMEDGSMLYNPKEPERDGVIKIIRKLYDAKAEPLPVTEEDLRPSAMKSSAKEMKDIFKDTEMLYSVLVDFYEQLKNDPEIGPALKKTNLCIQFVYKNPDAVITIDATGEELLIHKDAFEGRPEVTMTMNADFAHKFWHGKANLVSALTRRQVSAKGNVPKTVKLLPVLKPAYGLYPQFLRSKGLGHLVM
;
A
#
# COMPACT_ATOMS: atom_id res chain seq x y z
N MET A 1 -14.53 9.44 17.98
CA MET A 1 -15.05 10.83 17.87
C MET A 1 -14.43 11.47 16.65
N LEU A 2 -15.04 12.49 16.04
CA LEU A 2 -14.43 13.28 14.96
C LEU A 2 -13.71 14.50 15.56
N PRO A 3 -12.69 15.08 14.90
CA PRO A 3 -12.12 16.35 15.35
C PRO A 3 -13.15 17.47 15.22
N GLU A 4 -12.98 18.56 15.97
CA GLU A 4 -13.91 19.71 15.95
C GLU A 4 -13.92 20.42 14.59
N TYR A 5 -12.78 20.42 13.89
CA TYR A 5 -12.61 20.94 12.54
C TYR A 5 -11.62 20.06 11.77
N PHE A 6 -11.87 19.84 10.48
CA PHE A 6 -10.84 19.39 9.55
C PHE A 6 -11.16 19.90 8.15
N GLU A 7 -10.13 20.19 7.39
CA GLU A 7 -10.22 20.52 5.97
C GLU A 7 -9.34 19.54 5.18
N PHE A 8 -9.86 19.07 4.04
CA PHE A 8 -9.13 18.14 3.20
C PHE A 8 -9.30 18.52 1.73
N THR A 9 -8.18 18.79 1.07
CA THR A 9 -8.14 19.18 -0.34
C THR A 9 -6.97 18.49 -1.04
N LEU A 10 -7.27 17.78 -2.12
CA LEU A 10 -6.25 17.25 -3.05
C LEU A 10 -6.50 17.85 -4.44
N PRO A 11 -5.90 19.02 -4.76
CA PRO A 11 -6.07 19.68 -6.05
C PRO A 11 -5.32 18.96 -7.18
N THR A 12 -4.35 18.12 -6.83
CA THR A 12 -3.53 17.38 -7.78
C THR A 12 -4.31 16.28 -8.49
N LYS A 13 -4.30 16.29 -9.83
CA LYS A 13 -4.76 15.15 -10.62
C LYS A 13 -3.73 14.02 -10.56
N VAL A 14 -4.10 12.87 -10.03
CA VAL A 14 -3.19 11.71 -9.95
C VAL A 14 -3.51 10.71 -11.05
N VAL A 15 -2.49 10.27 -11.77
CA VAL A 15 -2.59 9.25 -12.81
C VAL A 15 -1.67 8.09 -12.44
N TYR A 16 -2.21 6.89 -12.29
CA TYR A 16 -1.44 5.68 -12.01
C TYR A 16 -1.61 4.66 -13.13
N GLY A 17 -0.51 3.99 -13.49
CA GLY A 17 -0.55 2.82 -14.35
C GLY A 17 0.85 2.31 -14.69
N ILE A 18 0.96 1.00 -14.84
CA ILE A 18 2.21 0.37 -15.30
C ILE A 18 2.42 0.73 -16.76
N GLY A 19 3.54 1.40 -17.06
CA GLY A 19 3.88 1.83 -18.41
C GLY A 19 2.95 2.94 -18.92
N ILE A 20 2.29 3.68 -18.03
CA ILE A 20 1.38 4.76 -18.40
C ILE A 20 2.08 5.87 -19.16
N LEU A 21 3.39 6.06 -18.94
CA LEU A 21 4.22 7.03 -19.67
C LEU A 21 4.19 6.80 -21.19
N ASN A 22 3.96 5.57 -21.66
CA ASN A 22 3.82 5.27 -23.09
C ASN A 22 2.52 5.82 -23.71
N ASN A 23 1.55 6.27 -22.90
CA ASN A 23 0.24 6.73 -23.37
C ASN A 23 -0.32 7.88 -22.51
N ILE A 24 0.47 8.94 -22.30
CA ILE A 24 0.05 10.11 -21.51
C ILE A 24 -0.67 11.20 -22.32
N GLY A 25 -0.67 11.12 -23.65
CA GLY A 25 -1.19 12.20 -24.52
C GLY A 25 -2.62 12.63 -24.18
N ASN A 26 -3.52 11.69 -23.88
CA ASN A 26 -4.88 12.00 -23.44
C ASN A 26 -4.92 12.65 -22.05
N SER A 27 -4.03 12.24 -21.15
CA SER A 27 -3.95 12.77 -19.78
C SER A 27 -3.54 14.24 -19.77
N VAL A 28 -2.60 14.63 -20.64
CA VAL A 28 -1.99 15.97 -20.66
C VAL A 28 -2.61 16.97 -21.65
N LYS A 29 -3.56 16.53 -22.50
CA LYS A 29 -4.21 17.36 -23.51
C LYS A 29 -4.81 18.67 -22.98
N HIS A 30 -5.35 18.65 -21.76
CA HIS A 30 -6.00 19.80 -21.13
C HIS A 30 -5.03 20.95 -20.77
N PHE A 31 -3.72 20.70 -20.74
CA PHE A 31 -2.72 21.75 -20.46
C PHE A 31 -2.55 22.76 -21.63
N GLY A 32 -3.03 22.44 -22.83
CA GLY A 32 -2.80 23.27 -24.03
C GLY A 32 -1.35 23.25 -24.49
N LYS A 33 -0.97 24.10 -25.45
CA LYS A 33 0.42 24.16 -25.92
C LYS A 33 1.32 24.71 -24.80
N ARG A 34 2.37 23.97 -24.43
CA ARG A 34 3.32 24.33 -23.38
C ARG A 34 4.77 24.08 -23.79
N ARG A 35 5.68 24.87 -23.23
CA ARG A 35 7.14 24.75 -23.32
C ARG A 35 7.65 24.40 -21.93
N ALA A 36 8.00 23.15 -21.71
CA ALA A 36 8.42 22.65 -20.42
C ALA A 36 9.95 22.57 -20.28
N ILE A 37 10.44 22.88 -19.08
CA ILE A 37 11.73 22.38 -18.62
C ILE A 37 11.54 20.99 -18.00
N LEU A 38 12.45 20.05 -18.31
CA LEU A 38 12.54 18.77 -17.64
C LEU A 38 13.58 18.82 -16.52
N VAL A 39 13.19 18.61 -15.27
CA VAL A 39 14.08 18.64 -14.10
C VAL A 39 14.32 17.21 -13.60
N THR A 40 15.58 16.82 -13.44
CA THR A 40 15.99 15.48 -13.02
C THR A 40 17.41 15.48 -12.46
N ASP A 41 17.97 14.30 -12.20
CA ASP A 41 19.35 14.09 -11.79
C ASP A 41 20.13 13.23 -12.79
N THR A 42 21.45 13.32 -12.73
CA THR A 42 22.36 12.65 -13.67
C THR A 42 22.31 11.13 -13.53
N ILE A 43 21.95 10.60 -12.34
CA ILE A 43 21.85 9.16 -12.10
C ILE A 43 20.67 8.59 -12.90
N LEU A 44 19.53 9.27 -12.88
CA LEU A 44 18.34 8.88 -13.61
C LEU A 44 18.51 9.00 -15.13
N VAL A 45 19.23 10.03 -15.60
CA VAL A 45 19.60 10.13 -17.03
C VAL A 45 20.41 8.91 -17.46
N LYS A 46 21.43 8.53 -16.67
CA LYS A 46 22.28 7.36 -16.96
C LYS A 46 21.53 6.03 -16.82
N ALA A 47 20.56 5.95 -15.90
CA ALA A 47 19.79 4.74 -15.64
C ALA A 47 18.69 4.49 -16.70
N GLY A 48 18.26 5.52 -17.45
CA GLY A 48 17.29 5.41 -18.55
C GLY A 48 15.82 5.81 -18.27
N PRO A 49 15.31 5.94 -17.02
CA PRO A 49 13.91 6.38 -16.81
C PRO A 49 13.55 7.72 -17.45
N VAL A 50 14.51 8.64 -17.58
CA VAL A 50 14.31 9.97 -18.19
C VAL A 50 13.90 9.85 -19.67
N ASP A 51 14.41 8.86 -20.39
CA ASP A 51 14.07 8.65 -21.80
C ASP A 51 12.61 8.23 -21.96
N LYS A 52 12.06 7.45 -21.01
CA LYS A 52 10.63 7.11 -21.02
C LYS A 52 9.74 8.33 -20.92
N VAL A 53 10.15 9.32 -20.12
CA VAL A 53 9.43 10.60 -20.02
C VAL A 53 9.55 11.36 -21.33
N LYS A 54 10.76 11.56 -21.85
CA LYS A 54 10.95 12.27 -23.13
C LYS A 54 10.09 11.66 -24.24
N ASN A 55 10.16 10.34 -24.42
CA ASN A 55 9.39 9.59 -25.41
C ASN A 55 7.87 9.70 -25.16
N GLY A 56 7.44 9.62 -23.89
CA GLY A 56 6.02 9.75 -23.54
C GLY A 56 5.42 11.13 -23.86
N PHE A 57 6.25 12.18 -23.79
CA PHE A 57 5.86 13.54 -24.14
C PHE A 57 6.03 13.86 -25.64
N GLU A 58 6.69 13.00 -26.43
CA GLU A 58 6.73 13.15 -27.88
C GLU A 58 5.33 13.17 -28.48
N ASN A 59 5.10 14.06 -29.44
CA ASN A 59 3.81 14.25 -30.11
C ASN A 59 2.65 14.68 -29.19
N THR A 60 2.93 15.14 -27.96
CA THR A 60 1.94 15.78 -27.10
C THR A 60 1.87 17.29 -27.34
N ASN A 61 0.95 17.97 -26.67
CA ASN A 61 0.85 19.43 -26.64
C ASN A 61 1.92 20.09 -25.74
N ILE A 62 2.76 19.31 -25.06
CA ILE A 62 3.80 19.81 -24.16
C ILE A 62 5.16 19.50 -24.81
N GLU A 63 5.88 20.53 -25.20
CA GLU A 63 7.22 20.44 -25.79
C GLU A 63 8.27 20.57 -24.67
N ILE A 64 9.14 19.57 -24.49
CA ILE A 64 10.29 19.68 -23.58
C ILE A 64 11.42 20.41 -24.31
N VAL A 65 11.64 21.69 -23.98
CA VAL A 65 12.55 22.58 -24.72
C VAL A 65 13.97 22.63 -24.13
N CYS A 66 14.11 22.31 -22.85
CA CYS A 66 15.40 22.18 -22.18
C CYS A 66 15.31 21.21 -21.00
N MET A 67 16.46 20.75 -20.50
CA MET A 67 16.56 19.82 -19.38
C MET A 67 17.61 20.33 -18.38
N TYR A 68 17.28 20.26 -17.09
CA TYR A 68 18.21 20.44 -15.98
C TYR A 68 18.38 19.09 -15.28
N ASP A 69 19.57 18.50 -15.38
CA ASP A 69 19.89 17.14 -14.93
C ASP A 69 20.99 17.07 -13.86
N ASP A 70 21.31 18.21 -13.25
CA ASP A 70 22.37 18.34 -12.24
C ASP A 70 21.81 18.63 -10.84
N VAL A 71 20.69 17.98 -10.49
CA VAL A 71 20.16 18.03 -9.12
C VAL A 71 20.93 17.04 -8.23
N PRO A 72 21.64 17.51 -7.18
CA PRO A 72 22.33 16.62 -6.25
C PRO A 72 21.36 16.03 -5.21
N PRO A 73 21.74 14.93 -4.53
CA PRO A 73 21.08 14.53 -3.28
C PRO A 73 21.13 15.69 -2.28
N ASN A 74 19.97 16.03 -1.69
CA ASN A 74 19.78 17.27 -0.91
C ASN A 74 20.06 18.52 -1.77
N SER A 75 19.10 18.88 -2.63
CA SER A 75 19.18 20.05 -3.52
C SER A 75 19.68 21.30 -2.81
N THR A 76 20.55 22.06 -3.46
CA THR A 76 21.14 23.29 -2.89
C THR A 76 20.46 24.56 -3.41
N VAL A 77 20.65 25.68 -2.71
CA VAL A 77 20.21 27.02 -3.17
C VAL A 77 20.65 27.28 -4.62
N LYS A 78 21.94 27.09 -4.90
CA LYS A 78 22.53 27.28 -6.24
C LYS A 78 21.89 26.40 -7.31
N THR A 79 21.53 25.15 -6.98
CA THR A 79 20.84 24.24 -7.90
C THR A 79 19.49 24.81 -8.32
N VAL A 80 18.72 25.30 -7.36
CA VAL A 80 17.39 25.89 -7.60
C VAL A 80 17.49 27.13 -8.49
N GLU A 81 18.41 28.04 -8.17
CA GLU A 81 18.64 29.26 -8.96
C GLU A 81 19.06 28.93 -10.40
N SER A 82 19.99 27.97 -10.55
CA SER A 82 20.47 27.53 -11.87
C SER A 82 19.35 26.90 -12.71
N CYS A 83 18.48 26.10 -12.09
CA CYS A 83 17.31 25.51 -12.74
C CYS A 83 16.32 26.59 -13.20
N ALA A 84 15.99 27.55 -12.32
CA ALA A 84 15.12 28.67 -12.65
C ALA A 84 15.70 29.54 -13.78
N ASP A 85 16.99 29.83 -13.75
CA ASP A 85 17.67 30.60 -14.80
C ASP A 85 17.65 29.89 -16.16
N LEU A 86 17.87 28.57 -16.19
CA LEU A 86 17.78 27.79 -17.43
C LEU A 86 16.37 27.82 -18.02
N ALA A 87 15.35 27.63 -17.18
CA ALA A 87 13.96 27.70 -17.59
C ALA A 87 13.58 29.08 -18.12
N ARG A 88 14.02 30.16 -17.45
CA ARG A 88 13.79 31.55 -17.86
C ARG A 88 14.43 31.86 -19.21
N LYS A 89 15.70 31.46 -19.40
CA LYS A 89 16.44 31.62 -20.67
C LYS A 89 15.75 30.93 -21.86
N ASN A 90 15.11 29.79 -21.62
CA ASN A 90 14.41 29.02 -22.66
C ASN A 90 12.92 29.36 -22.78
N THR A 91 12.42 30.37 -22.05
CA THR A 91 11.02 30.81 -22.06
C THR A 91 10.06 29.66 -21.73
N CYS A 92 10.38 28.88 -20.69
CA CYS A 92 9.52 27.79 -20.23
C CYS A 92 8.30 28.36 -19.50
N ASP A 93 7.12 27.79 -19.77
CA ASP A 93 5.85 28.12 -19.11
C ASP A 93 5.27 26.93 -18.32
N MET A 94 6.07 25.88 -18.14
CA MET A 94 5.71 24.65 -17.45
C MET A 94 6.96 23.95 -16.91
N ILE A 95 6.80 23.18 -15.83
CA ILE A 95 7.86 22.33 -15.28
C ILE A 95 7.39 20.86 -15.29
N VAL A 96 8.22 19.96 -15.82
CA VAL A 96 8.07 18.52 -15.68
C VAL A 96 9.24 18.02 -14.84
N ALA A 97 8.99 17.37 -13.71
CA ALA A 97 10.04 16.84 -12.85
C ALA A 97 9.95 15.31 -12.77
N ILE A 98 11.06 14.62 -13.04
CA ILE A 98 11.20 13.17 -12.83
C ILE A 98 12.36 12.91 -11.87
N GLY A 99 12.05 12.39 -10.69
CA GLY A 99 13.06 12.13 -9.67
C GLY A 99 12.50 11.77 -8.31
N GLY A 100 13.38 11.73 -7.31
CA GLY A 100 12.97 11.61 -5.91
C GLY A 100 12.62 12.97 -5.30
N GLY A 101 12.50 13.02 -3.97
CA GLY A 101 12.18 14.25 -3.23
C GLY A 101 13.08 15.44 -3.59
N SER A 102 14.40 15.26 -3.68
CA SER A 102 15.31 16.36 -3.99
C SER A 102 15.00 17.04 -5.34
N VAL A 103 14.71 16.26 -6.39
CA VAL A 103 14.37 16.79 -7.73
C VAL A 103 13.05 17.54 -7.71
N ILE A 104 12.04 16.97 -7.05
CA ILE A 104 10.70 17.57 -6.97
C ILE A 104 10.73 18.85 -6.14
N ASP A 105 11.48 18.86 -5.04
CA ASP A 105 11.67 20.04 -4.19
C ASP A 105 12.43 21.14 -4.96
N THR A 106 13.47 20.80 -5.74
CA THR A 106 14.11 21.77 -6.65
C THR A 106 13.09 22.38 -7.61
N ALA A 107 12.23 21.55 -8.22
CA ALA A 107 11.23 22.00 -9.17
C ALA A 107 10.17 22.92 -8.53
N LYS A 108 9.73 22.62 -7.31
CA LYS A 108 8.80 23.45 -6.53
C LYS A 108 9.37 24.84 -6.27
N VAL A 109 10.58 24.91 -5.69
CA VAL A 109 11.19 26.20 -5.31
C VAL A 109 11.67 26.98 -6.54
N ALA A 110 12.16 26.31 -7.59
CA ALA A 110 12.49 26.96 -8.85
C ALA A 110 11.27 27.62 -9.50
N ASN A 111 10.07 27.06 -9.30
CA ASN A 111 8.82 27.64 -9.79
C ASN A 111 8.49 28.98 -9.12
N ILE A 112 8.80 29.13 -7.82
CA ILE A 112 8.70 30.41 -7.12
C ILE A 112 9.61 31.44 -7.80
N LEU A 113 10.89 31.10 -7.99
CA LEU A 113 11.86 32.02 -8.62
C LEU A 113 11.53 32.35 -10.08
N LEU A 114 10.87 31.44 -10.80
CA LEU A 114 10.38 31.67 -12.15
C LEU A 114 9.21 32.65 -12.18
N THR A 115 8.34 32.60 -11.18
CA THR A 115 7.10 33.38 -11.12
C THR A 115 7.30 34.74 -10.46
N LYS A 116 8.01 34.77 -9.31
CA LYS A 116 8.18 35.96 -8.46
C LYS A 116 9.52 36.67 -8.67
N GLY A 117 10.55 35.96 -9.17
CA GLY A 117 11.92 36.46 -9.20
C GLY A 117 12.51 36.62 -7.80
N GLY A 118 13.49 37.51 -7.63
CA GLY A 118 14.18 37.72 -6.35
C GLY A 118 15.21 36.64 -6.04
N ARG A 119 15.70 36.62 -4.80
CA ARG A 119 16.61 35.58 -4.30
C ARG A 119 15.81 34.50 -3.58
N LEU A 120 16.36 33.30 -3.50
CA LEU A 120 15.68 32.15 -2.90
C LEU A 120 15.33 32.36 -1.43
N GLU A 121 16.23 33.00 -0.68
CA GLU A 121 16.06 33.26 0.75
C GLU A 121 14.92 34.25 1.04
N ASP A 122 14.60 35.11 0.07
CA ASP A 122 13.48 36.06 0.19
C ASP A 122 12.12 35.34 0.19
N HIS A 123 12.08 34.06 -0.21
CA HIS A 123 10.87 33.22 -0.27
C HIS A 123 10.89 32.06 0.74
N GLN A 124 11.85 32.01 1.65
CA GLN A 124 11.92 30.97 2.68
C GLN A 124 10.85 31.19 3.75
N GLY A 125 10.09 30.15 4.07
CA GLY A 125 9.05 30.20 5.08
C GLY A 125 7.82 29.39 4.70
N ALA A 126 6.68 29.72 5.32
CA ALA A 126 5.40 29.08 5.07
C ALA A 126 4.34 30.12 4.74
N TYR A 127 3.54 29.86 3.70
CA TYR A 127 2.40 30.67 3.28
C TYR A 127 2.77 32.12 2.95
N LEU A 128 3.86 32.31 2.20
CA LEU A 128 4.31 33.62 1.73
C LEU A 128 3.64 34.03 0.41
N LEU A 129 3.06 33.08 -0.33
CA LEU A 129 2.28 33.36 -1.53
C LEU A 129 0.82 33.65 -1.16
N ASP A 130 0.27 34.74 -1.71
CA ASP A 130 -1.16 35.02 -1.54
C ASP A 130 -1.99 33.94 -2.25
N SER A 131 -3.19 33.66 -1.73
CA SER A 131 -4.10 32.62 -2.27
C SER A 131 -4.49 32.79 -3.76
N ASN A 132 -4.33 33.99 -4.31
CA ASN A 132 -4.60 34.31 -5.72
C ASN A 132 -3.35 34.25 -6.61
N GLU A 133 -2.16 34.05 -6.04
CA GLU A 133 -0.93 33.87 -6.80
C GLU A 133 -0.83 32.43 -7.31
N GLU A 134 -0.70 32.29 -8.62
CA GLU A 134 -0.52 31.00 -9.28
C GLU A 134 0.93 30.83 -9.73
N LEU A 135 1.52 29.69 -9.37
CA LEU A 135 2.79 29.23 -9.95
C LEU A 135 2.56 28.60 -11.33
N LEU A 136 3.64 28.43 -12.11
CA LEU A 136 3.54 27.74 -13.41
C LEU A 136 2.98 26.31 -13.23
N PRO A 137 2.20 25.79 -14.19
CA PRO A 137 1.75 24.40 -14.16
C PRO A 137 2.92 23.42 -14.02
N THR A 138 2.77 22.42 -13.15
CA THR A 138 3.77 21.39 -12.92
C THR A 138 3.20 19.98 -13.12
N ILE A 139 4.05 19.08 -13.65
CA ILE A 139 3.83 17.62 -13.65
C ILE A 139 4.98 16.96 -12.90
N PHE A 140 4.66 16.18 -11.87
CA PHE A 140 5.67 15.44 -11.09
C PHE A 140 5.55 13.93 -11.32
N ILE A 141 6.71 13.29 -11.49
CA ILE A 141 6.85 11.86 -11.83
C ILE A 141 7.83 11.25 -10.80
N PRO A 142 7.35 10.78 -9.64
CA PRO A 142 8.21 10.23 -8.61
C PRO A 142 8.90 8.94 -9.09
N THR A 143 10.22 8.89 -8.91
CA THR A 143 11.04 7.67 -9.15
C THR A 143 11.34 6.93 -7.85
N THR A 144 10.95 7.49 -6.70
CA THR A 144 11.11 6.90 -5.38
C THR A 144 9.77 6.73 -4.69
N ALA A 145 9.53 5.58 -4.06
CA ALA A 145 8.38 5.33 -3.21
C ALA A 145 8.71 5.61 -1.73
N GLY A 146 8.83 6.90 -1.37
CA GLY A 146 9.16 7.35 -0.02
C GLY A 146 8.52 8.68 0.36
N THR A 147 9.07 9.77 -0.17
CA THR A 147 8.79 11.13 0.31
C THR A 147 7.37 11.62 0.05
N GLY A 148 6.69 11.09 -0.98
CA GLY A 148 5.40 11.60 -1.44
C GLY A 148 5.43 13.06 -1.92
N SER A 149 6.62 13.62 -2.21
CA SER A 149 6.78 15.05 -2.54
C SER A 149 5.95 15.48 -3.76
N GLU A 150 5.58 14.55 -4.63
CA GLU A 150 4.68 14.79 -5.75
C GLU A 150 3.25 15.24 -5.34
N VAL A 151 2.90 15.14 -4.06
CA VAL A 151 1.58 15.52 -3.51
C VAL A 151 1.67 16.22 -2.16
N THR A 152 2.81 16.82 -1.83
CA THR A 152 2.99 17.58 -0.58
C THR A 152 3.14 19.08 -0.84
N LYS A 153 2.73 19.87 0.16
CA LYS A 153 2.86 21.33 0.19
C LYS A 153 4.22 21.84 0.65
N VAL A 154 5.16 20.94 0.94
CA VAL A 154 6.47 21.26 1.52
C VAL A 154 7.61 20.99 0.53
N ALA A 155 8.70 21.73 0.68
CA ALA A 155 9.98 21.48 0.04
C ALA A 155 11.13 21.86 0.99
N VAL A 156 12.25 21.16 0.92
CA VAL A 156 13.43 21.46 1.74
C VAL A 156 14.66 21.62 0.86
N ILE A 157 15.32 22.77 0.94
CA ILE A 157 16.54 23.10 0.20
C ILE A 157 17.70 23.24 1.17
N ALA A 158 18.84 22.61 0.87
CA ALA A 158 20.05 22.78 1.65
C ALA A 158 20.74 24.10 1.32
N ASP A 159 21.26 24.76 2.35
CA ASP A 159 22.16 25.91 2.25
C ASP A 159 23.52 25.54 2.87
N PRO A 160 24.43 24.97 2.06
CA PRO A 160 25.75 24.54 2.54
C PRO A 160 26.62 25.68 3.07
N ASP A 161 26.38 26.92 2.62
CA ASP A 161 27.19 28.06 3.01
C ASP A 161 26.89 28.49 4.46
N ASN A 162 25.67 28.23 4.93
CA ASN A 162 25.22 28.53 6.29
C ASN A 162 25.00 27.26 7.15
N ASP A 163 25.27 26.06 6.63
CA ASP A 163 25.05 24.76 7.28
C ASP A 163 23.61 24.57 7.82
N VAL A 164 22.63 25.04 7.05
CA VAL A 164 21.20 24.94 7.41
C VAL A 164 20.37 24.33 6.27
N LYS A 165 19.17 23.87 6.62
CA LYS A 165 18.13 23.51 5.65
C LYS A 165 17.04 24.57 5.68
N LEU A 166 16.69 25.08 4.51
CA LEU A 166 15.69 26.10 4.31
C LEU A 166 14.34 25.41 4.01
N PRO A 167 13.35 25.46 4.93
CA PRO A 167 12.03 24.92 4.68
C PRO A 167 11.18 25.90 3.87
N PHE A 168 10.38 25.34 2.96
CA PHE A 168 9.37 26.06 2.18
C PHE A 168 8.04 25.31 2.32
N ALA A 169 6.95 26.04 2.57
CA ALA A 169 5.61 25.47 2.60
C ALA A 169 4.60 26.38 1.89
N GLU A 170 4.02 25.91 0.79
CA GLU A 170 3.04 26.66 -0.01
C GLU A 170 1.95 25.74 -0.54
N GLU A 171 0.70 26.19 -0.52
CA GLU A 171 -0.44 25.47 -1.12
C GLU A 171 -0.21 25.23 -2.63
N GLN A 172 0.46 26.18 -3.28
CA GLN A 172 0.77 26.21 -4.69
C GLN A 172 1.86 25.20 -5.11
N PHE A 173 2.53 24.53 -4.16
CA PHE A 173 3.50 23.46 -4.47
C PHE A 173 2.85 22.18 -4.96
N LEU A 174 1.56 21.99 -4.67
CA LEU A 174 0.81 20.85 -5.17
C LEU A 174 0.71 20.93 -6.70
N PRO A 175 1.20 19.91 -7.43
CA PRO A 175 1.24 20.00 -8.87
C PRO A 175 -0.16 19.89 -9.47
N LYS A 176 -0.30 20.39 -10.69
CA LYS A 176 -1.53 20.16 -11.47
C LYS A 176 -1.72 18.68 -11.79
N MET A 177 -0.62 17.92 -11.90
CA MET A 177 -0.68 16.47 -12.07
C MET A 177 0.52 15.72 -11.47
N ALA A 178 0.26 14.57 -10.87
CA ALA A 178 1.27 13.57 -10.50
C ALA A 178 1.07 12.28 -11.33
N ILE A 179 2.14 11.75 -11.92
CA ILE A 179 2.12 10.53 -12.73
C ILE A 179 2.89 9.43 -11.99
N LEU A 180 2.17 8.43 -11.50
CA LEU A 180 2.69 7.29 -10.76
C LEU A 180 2.87 6.10 -11.71
N ASP A 181 4.06 5.97 -12.31
CA ASP A 181 4.43 4.84 -13.16
C ASP A 181 5.44 3.92 -12.45
N PRO A 182 5.06 2.70 -12.04
CA PRO A 182 5.99 1.78 -11.37
C PRO A 182 7.25 1.46 -12.19
N GLU A 183 7.22 1.58 -13.52
CA GLU A 183 8.38 1.26 -14.36
C GLU A 183 9.57 2.19 -14.13
N VAL A 184 9.35 3.44 -13.71
CA VAL A 184 10.45 4.40 -13.44
C VAL A 184 11.02 4.25 -12.02
N THR A 185 10.48 3.34 -11.22
CA THR A 185 10.97 2.98 -9.88
C THR A 185 11.76 1.68 -9.87
N ALA A 186 11.68 0.88 -10.95
CA ALA A 186 12.29 -0.45 -11.03
C ALA A 186 13.83 -0.40 -10.96
N SER A 187 14.45 0.71 -11.39
CA SER A 187 15.89 0.93 -11.33
C SER A 187 16.43 1.18 -9.91
N MET A 188 15.56 1.42 -8.91
CA MET A 188 15.99 1.64 -7.53
C MET A 188 16.62 0.37 -6.93
N PRO A 189 17.84 0.46 -6.37
CA PRO A 189 18.42 -0.65 -5.62
C PRO A 189 17.57 -1.05 -4.41
N GLY A 190 17.68 -2.31 -3.97
CA GLY A 190 16.93 -2.82 -2.82
C GLY A 190 17.16 -2.01 -1.54
N GLY A 191 18.40 -1.58 -1.26
CA GLY A 191 18.71 -0.74 -0.10
C GLY A 191 17.99 0.62 -0.11
N LEU A 192 17.97 1.31 -1.26
CA LEU A 192 17.25 2.56 -1.42
C LEU A 192 15.72 2.36 -1.32
N THR A 193 15.23 1.27 -1.89
CA THR A 193 13.81 0.85 -1.80
C THR A 193 13.39 0.63 -0.35
N ALA A 194 14.26 0.01 0.45
CA ALA A 194 13.99 -0.26 1.85
C ALA A 194 13.98 1.04 2.69
N GLY A 195 14.98 1.90 2.51
CA GLY A 195 15.05 3.19 3.22
C GLY A 195 13.86 4.10 2.89
N THR A 196 13.58 4.29 1.60
CA THR A 196 12.42 5.11 1.16
C THR A 196 11.08 4.47 1.51
N GLY A 197 10.94 3.15 1.44
CA GLY A 197 9.73 2.47 1.87
C GLY A 197 9.45 2.60 3.37
N MET A 198 10.50 2.57 4.20
CA MET A 198 10.36 2.80 5.64
C MET A 198 10.03 4.26 5.96
N ASP A 199 10.57 5.21 5.19
CA ASP A 199 10.19 6.62 5.25
C ASP A 199 8.69 6.82 5.01
N ALA A 200 8.15 6.26 3.91
CA ALA A 200 6.72 6.27 3.63
C ALA A 200 5.87 5.58 4.72
N LEU A 201 6.39 4.51 5.33
CA LEU A 201 5.70 3.83 6.42
C LEU A 201 5.65 4.72 7.68
N THR A 202 6.75 5.42 8.00
CA THR A 202 6.80 6.40 9.09
C THR A 202 5.82 7.53 8.84
N HIS A 203 5.78 8.12 7.63
CA HIS A 203 4.80 9.14 7.26
C HIS A 203 3.36 8.68 7.56
N ALA A 204 3.00 7.47 7.12
CA ALA A 204 1.65 6.96 7.32
C ALA A 204 1.34 6.65 8.79
N ILE A 205 2.30 6.11 9.54
CA ILE A 205 2.11 5.80 10.96
C ILE A 205 2.03 7.06 11.82
N GLU A 206 2.81 8.09 11.51
CA GLU A 206 2.80 9.36 12.25
C GLU A 206 1.62 10.25 11.89
N ALA A 207 1.13 10.22 10.64
CA ALA A 207 -0.06 10.99 10.24
C ALA A 207 -1.38 10.43 10.79
N TYR A 208 -1.49 9.10 10.90
CA TYR A 208 -2.40 8.47 11.87
C TYR A 208 -1.82 8.75 13.25
N VAL A 209 -2.46 8.76 14.42
CA VAL A 209 -1.79 9.08 15.71
C VAL A 209 -1.32 10.53 15.91
N ASP A 210 -1.12 11.33 14.87
CA ASP A 210 -0.87 12.77 15.03
C ASP A 210 -1.99 13.50 15.80
N LYS A 211 -1.70 14.67 16.40
CA LYS A 211 -2.71 15.55 17.00
C LYS A 211 -3.69 16.16 15.97
N GLU A 212 -3.22 16.46 14.77
CA GLU A 212 -3.95 17.05 13.63
C GLU A 212 -4.54 15.98 12.70
N TRP A 213 -4.79 14.79 13.23
CA TRP A 213 -5.43 13.71 12.49
C TRP A 213 -6.82 14.11 11.96
N SER A 214 -7.21 13.54 10.82
CA SER A 214 -8.55 13.71 10.26
C SER A 214 -9.09 12.38 9.74
N PRO A 215 -10.42 12.21 9.58
CA PRO A 215 -10.97 10.97 9.01
C PRO A 215 -10.46 10.69 7.59
N ALA A 216 -10.15 11.73 6.82
CA ALA A 216 -9.62 11.61 5.48
C ALA A 216 -8.15 11.14 5.51
N SER A 217 -7.29 11.80 6.28
CA SER A 217 -5.89 11.38 6.45
C SER A 217 -5.79 10.00 7.07
N ASP A 218 -6.68 9.64 8.01
CA ASP A 218 -6.73 8.31 8.61
C ASP A 218 -6.99 7.20 7.58
N GLY A 219 -8.00 7.39 6.73
CA GLY A 219 -8.34 6.42 5.69
C GLY A 219 -7.18 6.19 4.71
N LEU A 220 -6.47 7.28 4.36
CA LEU A 220 -5.29 7.24 3.50
C LEU A 220 -4.10 6.56 4.20
N ALA A 221 -3.79 6.96 5.43
CA ALA A 221 -2.70 6.43 6.24
C ALA A 221 -2.83 4.93 6.49
N LEU A 222 -3.99 4.44 6.93
CA LEU A 222 -4.21 3.01 7.15
C LEU A 222 -4.10 2.20 5.85
N HIS A 223 -4.53 2.77 4.72
CA HIS A 223 -4.37 2.08 3.44
C HIS A 223 -2.91 2.09 2.97
N ALA A 224 -2.19 3.19 3.16
CA ALA A 224 -0.75 3.30 2.92
C ALA A 224 0.02 2.26 3.73
N ILE A 225 -0.21 2.16 5.04
CA ILE A 225 0.40 1.15 5.92
C ILE A 225 0.19 -0.25 5.36
N ARG A 226 -1.04 -0.58 4.94
CA ARG A 226 -1.37 -1.90 4.37
C ARG A 226 -0.62 -2.18 3.08
N LEU A 227 -0.54 -1.22 2.17
CA LEU A 227 0.16 -1.37 0.90
C LEU A 227 1.67 -1.50 1.12
N ILE A 228 2.26 -0.63 1.93
CA ILE A 228 3.70 -0.57 2.16
C ILE A 228 4.18 -1.82 2.92
N SER A 229 3.62 -2.09 4.10
CA SER A 229 4.03 -3.24 4.93
C SER A 229 3.79 -4.58 4.25
N GLY A 230 2.82 -4.66 3.33
CA GLY A 230 2.49 -5.86 2.57
C GLY A 230 3.36 -6.11 1.33
N ASN A 231 4.16 -5.13 0.87
CA ASN A 231 4.89 -5.22 -0.40
C ASN A 231 6.36 -4.79 -0.34
N ILE A 232 6.81 -4.09 0.72
CA ILE A 232 8.18 -3.56 0.81
C ILE A 232 9.27 -4.66 0.69
N LEU A 233 9.07 -5.83 1.31
CA LEU A 233 10.00 -6.95 1.22
C LEU A 233 10.11 -7.47 -0.22
N GLN A 234 8.96 -7.64 -0.88
CA GLN A 234 8.88 -8.10 -2.28
C GLN A 234 9.55 -7.11 -3.22
N ALA A 235 9.29 -5.80 -3.06
CA ALA A 235 9.91 -4.76 -3.88
C ALA A 235 11.43 -4.67 -3.68
N CYS A 236 11.94 -5.03 -2.49
CA CYS A 236 13.38 -5.06 -2.22
C CYS A 236 14.05 -6.32 -2.79
N ALA A 237 13.40 -7.48 -2.70
CA ALA A 237 13.92 -8.77 -3.17
C ALA A 237 13.82 -8.94 -4.69
N HIS A 238 12.74 -8.43 -5.29
CA HIS A 238 12.42 -8.53 -6.72
C HIS A 238 12.14 -7.14 -7.30
N PRO A 239 13.19 -6.37 -7.66
CA PRO A 239 13.07 -5.02 -8.20
C PRO A 239 12.18 -4.87 -9.44
N ASP A 240 12.05 -5.95 -10.21
CA ASP A 240 11.29 -6.08 -11.46
C ASP A 240 9.81 -6.44 -11.23
N ASP A 241 9.39 -6.74 -10.00
CA ASP A 241 7.99 -6.93 -9.65
C ASP A 241 7.24 -5.59 -9.67
N LEU A 242 6.71 -5.22 -10.84
CA LEU A 242 6.00 -3.97 -11.07
C LEU A 242 4.71 -3.84 -10.24
N GLN A 243 4.13 -4.95 -9.76
CA GLN A 243 2.99 -4.89 -8.85
C GLN A 243 3.42 -4.50 -7.44
N ALA A 244 4.51 -5.09 -6.94
CA ALA A 244 5.08 -4.70 -5.65
C ALA A 244 5.58 -3.25 -5.68
N ARG A 245 6.28 -2.85 -6.75
CA ARG A 245 6.69 -1.46 -7.00
C ARG A 245 5.49 -0.52 -7.05
N GLY A 246 4.43 -0.90 -7.76
CA GLY A 246 3.23 -0.08 -7.85
C GLY A 246 2.47 0.04 -6.55
N ALA A 247 2.42 -1.02 -5.74
CA ALA A 247 1.85 -0.97 -4.39
C ALA A 247 2.67 -0.07 -3.46
N MET A 248 4.01 -0.11 -3.54
CA MET A 248 4.89 0.79 -2.80
C MET A 248 4.67 2.25 -3.24
N LEU A 249 4.63 2.51 -4.54
CA LEU A 249 4.45 3.86 -5.09
C LEU A 249 3.08 4.44 -4.72
N ALA A 250 2.01 3.67 -4.87
CA ALA A 250 0.68 4.08 -4.44
C ALA A 250 0.60 4.25 -2.92
N GLY A 251 1.27 3.40 -2.14
CA GLY A 251 1.36 3.52 -0.69
C GLY A 251 2.07 4.80 -0.25
N SER A 252 3.20 5.13 -0.88
CA SER A 252 3.95 6.37 -0.64
C SER A 252 3.14 7.61 -1.01
N PHE A 253 2.44 7.60 -2.16
CA PHE A 253 1.50 8.66 -2.53
C PHE A 253 0.43 8.87 -1.45
N LEU A 254 -0.23 7.80 -1.00
CA LEU A 254 -1.28 7.89 0.03
C LEU A 254 -0.72 8.39 1.38
N ALA A 255 0.48 7.94 1.76
CA ALA A 255 1.19 8.45 2.93
C ALA A 255 1.49 9.94 2.78
N GLY A 256 1.96 10.36 1.60
CA GLY A 256 2.21 11.76 1.22
C GLY A 256 1.00 12.66 1.41
N VAL A 257 -0.16 12.24 0.87
CA VAL A 257 -1.42 12.99 1.05
C VAL A 257 -1.83 13.03 2.52
N ALA A 258 -1.66 11.93 3.28
CA ALA A 258 -2.04 11.87 4.68
C ALA A 258 -1.20 12.85 5.53
N PHE A 259 0.14 12.77 5.46
CA PHE A 259 1.00 13.62 6.28
C PHE A 259 1.00 15.08 5.82
N SER A 260 0.75 15.36 4.53
CA SER A 260 0.59 16.75 4.09
C SER A 260 -0.65 17.45 4.68
N HIS A 261 -1.58 16.69 5.31
CA HIS A 261 -2.74 17.23 6.02
C HIS A 261 -2.65 17.10 7.55
N SER A 262 -2.03 16.02 8.05
CA SER A 262 -1.93 15.71 9.49
C SER A 262 -0.50 15.75 10.02
N MET A 263 0.44 16.35 9.28
CA MET A 263 1.86 16.50 9.65
C MET A 263 2.54 15.17 10.03
N VAL A 264 3.67 15.26 10.74
CA VAL A 264 4.52 14.15 11.22
C VAL A 264 4.97 14.45 12.65
N GLY A 265 5.55 13.46 13.33
CA GLY A 265 5.81 13.52 14.76
C GLY A 265 7.28 13.34 15.17
N MET A 266 7.46 12.80 16.38
CA MET A 266 8.76 12.67 17.04
C MET A 266 9.76 11.78 16.27
N ALA A 267 9.30 10.83 15.45
CA ALA A 267 10.20 9.99 14.67
C ALA A 267 10.92 10.81 13.58
N HIS A 268 10.19 11.68 12.89
CA HIS A 268 10.80 12.63 11.95
C HIS A 268 11.72 13.61 12.65
N GLY A 269 11.32 14.20 13.78
CA GLY A 269 12.15 15.18 14.50
C GLY A 269 13.49 14.61 14.96
N ILE A 270 13.51 13.39 15.51
CA ILE A 270 14.77 12.70 15.85
C ILE A 270 15.57 12.37 14.57
N SER A 271 14.91 11.93 13.51
CA SER A 271 15.56 11.54 12.26
C SER A 271 16.18 12.74 11.51
N HIS A 272 15.54 13.91 11.54
CA HIS A 272 16.10 15.15 11.02
C HIS A 272 17.37 15.54 11.78
N ALA A 273 17.34 15.48 13.12
CA ALA A 273 18.51 15.78 13.94
C ALA A 273 19.67 14.80 13.70
N LEU A 274 19.40 13.50 13.60
CA LEU A 274 20.41 12.49 13.23
C LEU A 274 20.99 12.75 11.84
N GLY A 275 20.16 13.13 10.87
CA GLY A 275 20.60 13.48 9.52
C GLY A 275 21.40 14.78 9.45
N GLY A 276 21.06 15.77 10.27
CA GLY A 276 21.79 17.04 10.34
C GLY A 276 23.15 16.90 11.03
N VAL A 277 23.19 16.26 12.19
CA VAL A 277 24.38 16.21 13.06
C VAL A 277 25.35 15.07 12.69
N TYR A 278 24.82 13.93 12.24
CA TYR A 278 25.58 12.71 11.94
C TYR A 278 25.48 12.26 10.47
N HIS A 279 24.75 12.98 9.63
CA HIS A 279 24.58 12.64 8.20
C HIS A 279 24.01 11.24 7.95
N ILE A 280 23.24 10.71 8.90
CA ILE A 280 22.53 9.44 8.72
C ILE A 280 21.47 9.62 7.61
N PRO A 281 21.42 8.73 6.61
CA PRO A 281 20.39 8.80 5.57
C PRO A 281 18.98 8.80 6.15
N HIS A 282 18.13 9.73 5.69
CA HIS A 282 16.82 10.01 6.30
C HIS A 282 15.95 8.77 6.49
N GLY A 283 15.74 7.97 5.44
CA GLY A 283 14.93 6.75 5.52
C GLY A 283 15.51 5.67 6.46
N LEU A 284 16.84 5.62 6.62
CA LEU A 284 17.48 4.73 7.61
C LEU A 284 17.23 5.24 9.03
N ALA A 285 17.39 6.55 9.27
CA ALA A 285 17.09 7.15 10.56
C ALA A 285 15.62 6.89 10.96
N ASN A 286 14.68 7.16 10.04
CA ASN A 286 13.26 6.89 10.23
C ASN A 286 13.00 5.41 10.53
N ALA A 287 13.61 4.48 9.78
CA ALA A 287 13.47 3.05 10.03
C ALA A 287 13.91 2.66 11.46
N LEU A 288 15.07 3.15 11.92
CA LEU A 288 15.60 2.82 13.25
C LEU A 288 14.74 3.44 14.37
N VAL A 289 14.35 4.70 14.22
CA VAL A 289 13.66 5.48 15.26
C VAL A 289 12.20 5.08 15.43
N LEU A 290 11.49 4.81 14.33
CA LEU A 290 10.05 4.55 14.31
C LEU A 290 9.55 3.57 15.40
N PRO A 291 10.06 2.32 15.52
CA PRO A 291 9.53 1.38 16.51
C PRO A 291 9.72 1.85 17.95
N GLU A 292 10.74 2.66 18.24
CA GLU A 292 10.99 3.17 19.58
C GLU A 292 10.09 4.37 19.92
N VAL A 293 9.80 5.23 18.93
CA VAL A 293 8.80 6.30 19.07
C VAL A 293 7.39 5.73 19.18
N MET A 294 7.04 4.70 18.39
CA MET A 294 5.77 3.98 18.55
C MET A 294 5.61 3.44 19.98
N ALA A 295 6.66 2.83 20.54
CA ALA A 295 6.64 2.33 21.91
C ALA A 295 6.51 3.45 22.95
N TYR A 296 7.13 4.61 22.72
CA TYR A 296 7.02 5.79 23.58
C TYR A 296 5.60 6.40 23.58
N ASN A 297 4.95 6.42 22.42
CA ASN A 297 3.60 6.98 22.22
C ASN A 297 2.46 6.00 22.54
N LEU A 298 2.75 4.70 22.65
CA LEU A 298 1.74 3.62 22.69
C LEU A 298 0.66 3.81 23.76
N GLU A 299 1.05 4.24 24.97
CA GLU A 299 0.10 4.37 26.08
C GLU A 299 -0.85 5.56 25.92
N CYS A 300 -0.46 6.55 25.11
CA CYS A 300 -1.30 7.71 24.80
C CYS A 300 -2.39 7.33 23.79
N GLU A 301 -2.02 6.57 22.75
CA GLU A 301 -2.87 6.30 21.58
C GLU A 301 -3.06 4.79 21.32
N THR A 302 -3.33 4.01 22.38
CA THR A 302 -3.37 2.54 22.30
C THR A 302 -4.33 2.01 21.23
N GLU A 303 -5.50 2.61 21.09
CA GLU A 303 -6.51 2.19 20.10
C GLU A 303 -6.00 2.37 18.67
N ARG A 304 -5.39 3.53 18.38
CA ARG A 304 -4.84 3.82 17.05
C ARG A 304 -3.65 2.93 16.71
N PHE A 305 -2.77 2.65 17.68
CA PHE A 305 -1.68 1.70 17.46
C PHE A 305 -2.19 0.26 17.24
N ALA A 306 -3.32 -0.12 17.84
CA ALA A 306 -3.97 -1.40 17.52
C ALA A 306 -4.52 -1.42 16.08
N ASP A 307 -5.06 -0.30 15.58
CA ASP A 307 -5.49 -0.20 14.18
C ASP A 307 -4.32 -0.27 13.19
N ILE A 308 -3.17 0.36 13.52
CA ILE A 308 -1.93 0.22 12.76
C ILE A 308 -1.52 -1.26 12.68
N ALA A 309 -1.52 -1.98 13.82
CA ALA A 309 -1.21 -3.40 13.85
C ALA A 309 -2.14 -4.22 12.93
N MET A 310 -3.44 -3.93 12.94
CA MET A 310 -4.41 -4.55 12.03
C MET A 310 -4.13 -4.21 10.56
N ALA A 311 -3.79 -2.95 10.25
CA ALA A 311 -3.43 -2.51 8.90
C ALA A 311 -2.18 -3.23 8.37
N MET A 312 -1.22 -3.53 9.24
CA MET A 312 -0.03 -4.34 8.95
C MET A 312 -0.33 -5.86 8.82
N GLY A 313 -1.60 -6.26 8.91
CA GLY A 313 -2.06 -7.64 8.72
C GLY A 313 -2.04 -8.50 9.97
N ILE A 314 -1.88 -7.90 11.16
CA ILE A 314 -1.92 -8.66 12.42
C ILE A 314 -3.38 -8.88 12.83
N THR A 315 -3.79 -10.14 12.95
CA THR A 315 -5.15 -10.50 13.32
C THR A 315 -5.27 -10.78 14.82
N PHE A 316 -6.26 -10.16 15.46
CA PHE A 316 -6.63 -10.43 16.85
C PHE A 316 -8.09 -10.90 16.92
N PRO A 317 -8.46 -11.69 17.96
CA PRO A 317 -9.86 -11.94 18.24
C PRO A 317 -10.55 -10.61 18.56
N GLN A 318 -11.40 -10.13 17.66
CA GLN A 318 -12.32 -9.04 17.98
C GLN A 318 -13.42 -9.63 18.85
N LEU A 319 -13.52 -9.20 20.11
CA LEU A 319 -14.68 -9.48 20.93
C LEU A 319 -15.84 -8.69 20.33
N VAL A 320 -16.59 -9.31 19.43
CA VAL A 320 -17.74 -8.69 18.81
C VAL A 320 -18.75 -8.34 19.91
N ASN A 321 -19.20 -7.10 19.90
CA ASN A 321 -20.30 -6.55 20.71
C ASN A 321 -21.67 -7.24 20.46
N GLU A 322 -21.71 -8.54 20.17
CA GLU A 322 -22.95 -9.33 20.06
C GLU A 322 -23.70 -9.42 21.40
N GLY A 323 -22.99 -9.21 22.53
CA GLY A 323 -23.62 -9.15 23.86
C GLY A 323 -24.59 -7.98 24.06
N GLN A 324 -24.39 -6.84 23.38
CA GLN A 324 -25.30 -5.69 23.52
C GLN A 324 -26.62 -5.87 22.75
N SER A 325 -26.63 -6.68 21.67
CA SER A 325 -27.84 -6.95 20.89
C SER A 325 -28.69 -8.06 21.53
N LEU A 326 -28.05 -9.08 22.11
CA LEU A 326 -28.74 -10.16 22.83
C LEU A 326 -29.34 -9.73 24.17
N LEU A 327 -28.75 -8.73 24.84
CA LEU A 327 -29.35 -8.11 26.03
C LEU A 327 -30.58 -7.24 25.70
N LYS A 328 -30.75 -6.79 24.44
CA LYS A 328 -31.96 -6.11 23.98
C LYS A 328 -33.09 -7.07 23.59
N SER A 329 -32.79 -8.34 23.28
CA SER A 329 -33.80 -9.33 22.87
C SER A 329 -34.39 -10.16 24.02
N GLY A 330 -34.06 -9.86 25.27
CA GLY A 330 -34.88 -10.25 26.43
C GLY A 330 -35.10 -11.75 26.64
N THR A 331 -34.18 -12.61 26.19
CA THR A 331 -34.28 -14.05 26.45
C THR A 331 -32.91 -14.61 26.77
N LEU A 332 -32.72 -15.04 28.02
CA LEU A 332 -32.13 -16.34 28.34
C LEU A 332 -32.25 -16.62 29.83
N GLY A 333 -32.84 -17.79 30.12
CA GLY A 333 -33.11 -18.29 31.46
C GLY A 333 -31.89 -18.88 32.16
N ASP A 334 -32.03 -18.96 33.48
CA ASP A 334 -31.05 -19.42 34.44
C ASP A 334 -30.65 -20.89 34.25
N SER A 335 -29.35 -21.15 34.04
CA SER A 335 -28.64 -22.28 34.64
C SER A 335 -27.17 -22.32 34.19
N ALA A 336 -26.27 -21.86 35.06
CA ALA A 336 -24.89 -22.37 35.20
C ALA A 336 -24.13 -21.48 36.20
N CYS A 337 -24.18 -21.85 37.48
CA CYS A 337 -23.21 -21.42 38.47
C CYS A 337 -22.28 -22.61 38.73
N GLN A 338 -20.96 -22.36 38.68
CA GLN A 338 -19.87 -22.96 39.48
C GLN A 338 -18.62 -23.28 38.64
N SER A 339 -17.70 -22.31 38.56
CA SER A 339 -16.25 -22.55 38.47
C SER A 339 -15.46 -21.23 38.65
N SER A 340 -14.34 -21.27 39.36
CA SER A 340 -13.49 -20.12 39.72
C SER A 340 -12.68 -19.56 38.53
N PRO A 341 -12.46 -18.22 38.43
CA PRO A 341 -11.82 -17.55 37.29
C PRO A 341 -10.39 -18.01 36.94
N VAL A 342 -9.65 -18.63 37.86
CA VAL A 342 -8.22 -18.93 37.69
C VAL A 342 -7.99 -20.26 36.94
N GLU A 343 -8.93 -21.20 37.01
CA GLU A 343 -8.80 -22.49 36.30
C GLU A 343 -9.19 -22.40 34.82
N LEU A 344 -10.09 -21.49 34.46
CA LEU A 344 -10.49 -21.22 33.06
C LEU A 344 -9.35 -20.63 32.22
N ALA A 345 -8.46 -19.83 32.83
CA ALA A 345 -7.33 -19.22 32.14
C ALA A 345 -6.21 -20.22 31.80
N ARG A 346 -6.03 -21.29 32.58
CA ARG A 346 -5.03 -22.33 32.29
C ARG A 346 -5.48 -23.29 31.17
N ALA A 347 -6.77 -23.49 30.96
CA ALA A 347 -7.30 -24.38 29.93
C ALA A 347 -7.31 -23.77 28.50
N TRP A 348 -7.06 -22.46 28.36
CA TRP A 348 -7.01 -21.76 27.06
C TRP A 348 -5.60 -21.68 26.45
N PHE A 349 -4.56 -22.00 27.24
CA PHE A 349 -3.17 -21.89 26.80
C PHE A 349 -2.46 -23.24 26.94
N ASP A 350 -2.71 -24.11 25.97
CA ASP A 350 -1.67 -25.03 25.49
C ASP A 350 -1.32 -24.65 24.06
N THR A 351 -0.04 -24.37 23.86
CA THR A 351 0.58 -23.95 22.60
C THR A 351 0.58 -25.11 21.60
N LYS A 352 -0.55 -25.32 20.91
CA LYS A 352 -0.67 -25.88 19.55
C LYS A 352 -2.16 -26.05 19.22
N SER A 353 -2.56 -25.53 18.05
CA SER A 353 -3.90 -25.57 17.44
C SER A 353 -4.86 -24.43 17.83
N PHE A 354 -5.05 -23.51 16.87
CA PHE A 354 -6.12 -22.52 16.88
C PHE A 354 -7.46 -23.21 16.58
N LYS A 355 -8.28 -23.45 17.61
CA LYS A 355 -9.74 -23.53 17.51
C LYS A 355 -10.35 -23.56 18.91
N ALA A 356 -11.17 -22.58 19.25
CA ALA A 356 -12.07 -22.70 20.41
C ALA A 356 -13.48 -22.22 20.03
N ARG A 357 -14.45 -23.11 20.30
CA ARG A 357 -15.90 -22.89 20.24
C ARG A 357 -16.35 -22.12 21.49
N GLY A 358 -17.40 -21.33 21.33
CA GLY A 358 -17.90 -20.42 22.38
C GLY A 358 -18.73 -21.08 23.49
N ALA A 359 -18.90 -20.32 24.57
CA ALA A 359 -20.01 -20.38 25.51
C ALA A 359 -20.13 -19.05 26.26
N ALA A 360 -21.36 -18.71 26.66
CA ALA A 360 -21.90 -17.37 26.84
C ALA A 360 -21.55 -16.64 28.16
N ALA A 361 -21.72 -15.32 28.10
CA ALA A 361 -21.16 -14.32 29.00
C ALA A 361 -22.10 -13.87 30.13
N LYS A 362 -21.49 -13.65 31.30
CA LYS A 362 -22.01 -12.86 32.43
C LYS A 362 -20.89 -11.89 32.86
N ALA A 363 -20.57 -10.87 32.05
CA ALA A 363 -19.24 -10.22 32.11
C ALA A 363 -19.17 -8.73 31.67
N ILE A 364 -20.06 -7.82 32.07
CA ILE A 364 -19.96 -6.41 31.61
C ILE A 364 -18.70 -5.68 32.13
N GLY A 365 -18.24 -5.97 33.36
CA GLY A 365 -17.01 -5.37 33.90
C GLY A 365 -15.70 -6.02 33.40
N ASN A 366 -15.71 -7.34 33.19
CA ASN A 366 -14.52 -8.06 32.73
C ASN A 366 -14.29 -7.89 31.21
N LEU A 367 -15.33 -7.65 30.41
CA LEU A 367 -15.20 -7.50 28.95
C LEU A 367 -14.41 -6.25 28.55
N ASN A 368 -14.64 -5.09 29.18
CA ASN A 368 -13.89 -3.87 28.86
C ASN A 368 -12.40 -3.98 29.21
N PHE A 369 -12.08 -4.62 30.35
CA PHE A 369 -10.70 -4.88 30.73
C PHE A 369 -10.00 -5.83 29.76
N ILE A 370 -10.70 -6.88 29.32
CA ILE A 370 -10.17 -7.82 28.32
C ILE A 370 -9.97 -7.11 26.97
N ASP A 371 -10.91 -6.27 26.54
CA ASP A 371 -10.80 -5.53 25.27
C ASP A 371 -9.63 -4.56 25.28
N GLN A 372 -9.47 -3.74 26.32
CA GLN A 372 -8.32 -2.85 26.48
C GLN A 372 -6.99 -3.61 26.55
N TRP A 373 -6.97 -4.76 27.23
CA TRP A 373 -5.78 -5.62 27.27
C TRP A 373 -5.44 -6.18 25.88
N VAL A 374 -6.43 -6.67 25.12
CA VAL A 374 -6.25 -7.16 23.75
C VAL A 374 -5.75 -6.04 22.84
N ARG A 375 -6.34 -4.84 22.92
CA ARG A 375 -5.91 -3.64 22.19
C ARG A 375 -4.46 -3.25 22.50
N LYS A 376 -4.09 -3.23 23.78
CA LYS A 376 -2.70 -2.96 24.20
C LYS A 376 -1.73 -4.02 23.66
N LYS A 377 -2.11 -5.30 23.66
CA LYS A 377 -1.31 -6.36 23.04
C LYS A 377 -1.21 -6.22 21.52
N ALA A 378 -2.28 -5.79 20.86
CA ALA A 378 -2.28 -5.52 19.43
C ALA A 378 -1.34 -4.37 19.08
N ALA A 379 -1.42 -3.25 19.80
CA ALA A 379 -0.52 -2.12 19.65
C ALA A 379 0.97 -2.54 19.78
N TRP A 380 1.31 -3.31 20.82
CA TRP A 380 2.67 -3.82 21.01
C TRP A 380 3.11 -4.78 19.90
N ALA A 381 2.20 -5.60 19.37
CA ALA A 381 2.51 -6.46 18.23
C ALA A 381 2.80 -5.64 16.96
N GLY A 382 2.16 -4.49 16.78
CA GLY A 382 2.50 -3.53 15.72
C GLY A 382 3.93 -3.02 15.84
N VAL A 383 4.36 -2.62 17.04
CA VAL A 383 5.75 -2.23 17.33
C VAL A 383 6.74 -3.36 16.98
N GLU A 384 6.47 -4.57 17.45
CA GLU A 384 7.32 -5.74 17.15
C GLU A 384 7.33 -6.10 15.66
N LYS A 385 6.22 -5.88 14.94
CA LYS A 385 6.16 -6.10 13.50
C LYS A 385 7.06 -5.13 12.75
N VAL A 386 7.12 -3.86 13.14
CA VAL A 386 8.07 -2.89 12.57
C VAL A 386 9.52 -3.29 12.88
N ARG A 387 9.83 -3.69 14.13
CA ARG A 387 11.16 -4.20 14.49
C ARG A 387 11.55 -5.42 13.65
N SER A 388 10.64 -6.38 13.48
CA SER A 388 10.84 -7.56 12.63
C SER A 388 11.06 -7.18 11.18
N LEU A 389 10.28 -6.22 10.67
CA LEU A 389 10.39 -5.73 9.30
C LEU A 389 11.76 -5.11 9.04
N ASN A 390 12.27 -4.27 9.94
CA ASN A 390 13.62 -3.71 9.84
C ASN A 390 14.69 -4.81 9.76
N ARG A 391 14.59 -5.84 10.60
CA ARG A 391 15.51 -6.98 10.60
C ARG A 391 15.45 -7.79 9.30
N GLN A 392 14.26 -7.95 8.73
CA GLN A 392 14.06 -8.60 7.42
C GLN A 392 14.64 -7.78 6.28
N LEU A 393 14.42 -6.46 6.30
CA LEU A 393 15.02 -5.56 5.32
C LEU A 393 16.55 -5.56 5.44
N ALA A 394 17.12 -5.55 6.64
CA ALA A 394 18.56 -5.69 6.86
C ALA A 394 19.12 -7.02 6.33
N PHE A 395 18.36 -8.11 6.42
CA PHE A 395 18.77 -9.38 5.80
C PHE A 395 18.90 -9.27 4.28
N LEU A 396 17.89 -8.65 3.63
CA LEU A 396 17.83 -8.47 2.17
C LEU A 396 18.84 -7.44 1.65
N THR A 397 19.03 -6.33 2.36
CA THR A 397 19.68 -5.12 1.82
C THR A 397 20.96 -4.73 2.53
N LYS A 398 21.29 -5.39 3.64
CA LYS A 398 22.41 -5.04 4.53
C LYS A 398 22.28 -3.65 5.16
N MET A 399 21.07 -3.11 5.28
CA MET A 399 20.86 -1.87 6.04
C MET A 399 21.30 -2.06 7.50
N PRO A 400 21.87 -1.02 8.14
CA PRO A 400 22.18 -1.04 9.57
C PRO A 400 20.93 -1.25 10.45
N LEU A 401 21.13 -1.87 11.62
CA LEU A 401 20.07 -2.11 12.62
C LEU A 401 20.26 -1.33 13.93
N ASN A 402 21.32 -0.53 14.02
CA ASN A 402 21.63 0.33 15.15
C ASN A 402 22.46 1.52 14.65
N LEU A 403 22.66 2.53 15.52
CA LEU A 403 23.39 3.73 15.15
C LEU A 403 24.91 3.51 14.99
N LYS A 404 25.50 2.51 15.67
CA LYS A 404 26.93 2.17 15.51
C LYS A 404 27.21 1.67 14.09
N ASP A 405 26.43 0.71 13.65
CA ASP A 405 26.52 0.12 12.32
C ASP A 405 26.12 1.12 11.22
N ALA A 406 25.37 2.17 11.59
CA ALA A 406 25.04 3.29 10.70
C ALA A 406 26.16 4.33 10.56
N GLY A 407 27.30 4.13 11.24
CA GLY A 407 28.49 4.98 11.10
C GLY A 407 28.73 5.95 12.26
N ILE A 408 27.97 5.87 13.36
CA ILE A 408 28.27 6.65 14.57
C ILE A 408 29.28 5.87 15.43
N ASP A 409 30.54 6.26 15.39
CA ASP A 409 31.65 5.61 16.11
C ASP A 409 32.21 6.44 17.27
N ASP A 410 31.70 7.66 17.47
CA ASP A 410 32.17 8.64 18.46
C ASP A 410 31.66 8.42 19.90
N GLY A 411 30.96 7.30 20.17
CA GLY A 411 30.39 7.05 21.49
C GLY A 411 29.16 7.90 21.82
N LEU A 412 28.45 8.43 20.81
CA LEU A 412 27.42 9.47 20.95
C LEU A 412 27.98 10.79 21.51
N GLY A 413 29.15 11.20 21.03
CA GLY A 413 29.82 12.43 21.46
C GLY A 413 29.00 13.71 21.24
N LYS A 414 28.06 13.69 20.28
CA LYS A 414 27.14 14.79 19.97
C LYS A 414 25.70 14.53 20.43
N LEU A 415 25.49 13.64 21.40
CA LEU A 415 24.14 13.26 21.86
C LEU A 415 23.28 14.46 22.28
N ASP A 416 23.85 15.36 23.08
CA ASP A 416 23.13 16.53 23.56
C ASP A 416 22.75 17.46 22.40
N GLN A 417 23.65 17.67 21.45
CA GLN A 417 23.36 18.44 20.23
C GLN A 417 22.20 17.82 19.44
N VAL A 418 22.22 16.50 19.21
CA VAL A 418 21.13 15.81 18.49
C VAL A 418 19.81 15.95 19.24
N ALA A 419 19.82 15.81 20.57
CA ALA A 419 18.61 15.94 21.37
C ALA A 419 18.05 17.37 21.32
N ASP A 420 18.91 18.39 21.43
CA ASP A 420 18.51 19.80 21.36
C ASP A 420 17.96 20.14 19.98
N THR A 421 18.67 19.75 18.90
CA THR A 421 18.21 19.92 17.53
C THR A 421 16.88 19.21 17.27
N ALA A 422 16.68 18.00 17.82
CA ALA A 422 15.42 17.29 17.67
C ALA A 422 14.27 18.02 18.39
N MET A 423 14.51 18.55 19.58
CA MET A 423 13.50 19.28 20.36
C MET A 423 13.11 20.62 19.72
N GLU A 424 13.97 21.20 18.89
CA GLU A 424 13.71 22.42 18.12
C GLU A 424 13.01 22.15 16.76
N ASP A 425 12.84 20.88 16.38
CA ASP A 425 12.19 20.51 15.13
C ASP A 425 10.67 20.70 15.22
N GLY A 426 10.09 21.38 14.23
CA GLY A 426 8.66 21.68 14.18
C GLY A 426 7.74 20.46 14.17
N SER A 427 8.23 19.28 13.75
CA SER A 427 7.48 18.01 13.82
C SER A 427 7.17 17.57 15.25
N MET A 428 7.97 17.98 16.24
CA MET A 428 7.74 17.62 17.65
C MET A 428 6.39 18.12 18.18
N LEU A 429 5.88 19.23 17.64
CA LEU A 429 4.63 19.87 18.07
C LEU A 429 3.42 18.96 17.93
N TYR A 430 3.40 18.13 16.89
CA TYR A 430 2.23 17.37 16.48
C TYR A 430 2.19 15.95 17.07
N ASN A 431 3.31 15.50 17.66
CA ASN A 431 3.41 14.18 18.28
C ASN A 431 2.34 13.99 19.37
N PRO A 432 1.63 12.84 19.42
CA PRO A 432 0.47 12.64 20.31
C PRO A 432 0.79 12.81 21.79
N LYS A 433 1.97 12.35 22.20
CA LYS A 433 2.50 12.55 23.54
C LYS A 433 3.52 13.68 23.51
N GLU A 434 3.41 14.67 24.39
CA GLU A 434 4.41 15.74 24.44
C GLU A 434 5.85 15.16 24.51
N PRO A 435 6.72 15.51 23.55
CA PRO A 435 8.10 15.02 23.57
C PRO A 435 8.87 15.58 24.76
N GLU A 436 9.58 14.71 25.47
CA GLU A 436 10.50 15.11 26.53
C GLU A 436 11.93 14.87 26.04
N ARG A 437 12.84 15.84 26.28
CA ARG A 437 14.27 15.73 25.94
C ARG A 437 14.90 14.44 26.47
N ASP A 438 14.59 14.09 27.72
CA ASP A 438 15.07 12.84 28.34
C ASP A 438 14.53 11.60 27.62
N GLY A 439 13.30 11.67 27.08
CA GLY A 439 12.72 10.63 26.24
C GLY A 439 13.49 10.46 24.93
N VAL A 440 13.79 11.56 24.25
CA VAL A 440 14.63 11.58 23.03
C VAL A 440 16.00 10.95 23.31
N ILE A 441 16.67 11.37 24.37
CA ILE A 441 17.99 10.83 24.76
C ILE A 441 17.93 9.32 25.03
N LYS A 442 16.91 8.85 25.75
CA LYS A 442 16.72 7.42 26.02
C LYS A 442 16.53 6.62 24.74
N ILE A 443 15.75 7.13 23.79
CA ILE A 443 15.57 6.51 22.48
C ILE A 443 16.90 6.43 21.74
N ILE A 444 17.63 7.54 21.59
CA ILE A 444 18.92 7.56 20.85
C ILE A 444 19.94 6.58 21.47
N ARG A 445 20.08 6.59 22.80
CA ARG A 445 20.96 5.63 23.50
C ARG A 445 20.55 4.18 23.25
N LYS A 446 19.25 3.89 23.29
CA LYS A 446 18.72 2.55 23.00
C LYS A 446 19.04 2.12 21.57
N LEU A 447 18.91 3.01 20.59
CA LEU A 447 19.24 2.74 19.19
C LEU A 447 20.74 2.52 18.98
N TYR A 448 21.59 3.21 19.73
CA TYR A 448 23.06 3.04 19.68
C TYR A 448 23.52 1.70 20.27
N ASP A 449 22.89 1.25 21.35
CA ASP A 449 23.26 0.00 22.03
C ASP A 449 22.46 -1.23 21.59
N ALA A 450 21.58 -1.08 20.60
CA ALA A 450 20.75 -2.16 20.09
C ALA A 450 21.59 -3.30 19.48
N LYS A 451 21.37 -4.53 19.96
CA LYS A 451 22.00 -5.77 19.47
C LYS A 451 21.00 -6.60 18.67
N ALA A 452 20.44 -6.01 17.62
CA ALA A 452 19.51 -6.70 16.74
C ALA A 452 20.27 -7.40 15.61
N GLU A 453 19.91 -8.65 15.31
CA GLU A 453 20.48 -9.42 14.20
C GLU A 453 19.51 -9.46 13.01
N PRO A 454 20.01 -9.48 11.77
CA PRO A 454 19.16 -9.67 10.59
C PRO A 454 18.25 -10.90 10.72
N LEU A 455 17.00 -10.78 10.24
CA LEU A 455 16.02 -11.85 10.28
C LEU A 455 15.85 -12.43 8.86
N PRO A 456 16.14 -13.72 8.62
CA PRO A 456 15.96 -14.34 7.31
C PRO A 456 14.53 -14.16 6.77
N VAL A 457 14.45 -13.92 5.46
CA VAL A 457 13.18 -13.75 4.74
C VAL A 457 12.80 -15.07 4.07
N THR A 458 11.57 -15.53 4.29
CA THR A 458 11.04 -16.75 3.68
C THR A 458 10.26 -16.46 2.40
N GLU A 459 9.97 -17.47 1.58
CA GLU A 459 9.09 -17.29 0.41
C GLU A 459 7.67 -16.82 0.81
N GLU A 460 7.19 -17.18 2.00
CA GLU A 460 5.88 -16.74 2.49
C GLU A 460 5.88 -15.24 2.82
N ASP A 461 6.99 -14.72 3.35
CA ASP A 461 7.16 -13.29 3.62
C ASP A 461 7.06 -12.46 2.33
N LEU A 462 7.61 -12.98 1.23
CA LEU A 462 7.65 -12.34 -0.09
C LEU A 462 6.30 -12.38 -0.84
N ARG A 463 5.33 -13.20 -0.43
CA ARG A 463 4.02 -13.24 -1.11
C ARG A 463 3.24 -11.92 -0.91
N PRO A 464 2.75 -11.27 -1.99
CA PRO A 464 1.88 -10.10 -1.88
C PRO A 464 0.64 -10.39 -1.02
N SER A 465 0.25 -9.43 -0.17
CA SER A 465 -0.91 -9.58 0.73
C SER A 465 -2.23 -9.97 0.02
N ALA A 466 -2.40 -9.52 -1.23
CA ALA A 466 -3.53 -9.93 -2.09
C ALA A 466 -3.57 -11.45 -2.34
N MET A 467 -2.41 -12.08 -2.52
CA MET A 467 -2.27 -13.54 -2.68
C MET A 467 -2.38 -14.28 -1.34
N LYS A 468 -1.97 -13.66 -0.21
CA LYS A 468 -2.13 -14.23 1.14
C LYS A 468 -3.60 -14.46 1.51
N SER A 469 -4.53 -13.59 1.06
CA SER A 469 -5.97 -13.77 1.30
C SER A 469 -6.63 -14.90 0.47
N SER A 470 -5.97 -15.31 -0.62
CA SER A 470 -6.46 -16.39 -1.50
C SER A 470 -6.10 -17.80 -1.00
N ALA A 471 -5.16 -17.90 -0.04
CA ALA A 471 -4.65 -19.16 0.51
C ALA A 471 -5.55 -19.74 1.61
N LYS A 472 -6.88 -19.61 1.51
CA LYS A 472 -7.80 -20.37 2.36
C LYS A 472 -8.15 -21.70 1.67
N GLU A 473 -7.30 -22.70 1.93
CA GLU A 473 -7.37 -24.11 1.49
C GLU A 473 -7.61 -24.31 -0.02
N MET A 474 -6.52 -24.23 -0.80
CA MET A 474 -6.38 -24.95 -2.08
C MET A 474 -6.06 -26.41 -1.71
N LYS A 475 -6.85 -27.35 -2.23
CA LYS A 475 -6.70 -28.79 -1.92
C LYS A 475 -6.15 -29.59 -3.11
N ASP A 476 -5.84 -28.91 -4.22
CA ASP A 476 -5.42 -29.51 -5.49
C ASP A 476 -6.33 -30.70 -5.85
N ILE A 477 -7.64 -30.42 -5.95
CA ILE A 477 -8.68 -31.45 -6.11
C ILE A 477 -8.51 -32.19 -7.44
N PHE A 478 -8.09 -31.46 -8.48
CA PHE A 478 -7.72 -32.01 -9.78
C PHE A 478 -6.20 -32.15 -9.87
N LYS A 479 -5.72 -33.38 -10.03
CA LYS A 479 -4.27 -33.68 -10.08
C LYS A 479 -3.59 -33.13 -11.34
N ASP A 480 -4.30 -33.14 -12.46
CA ASP A 480 -3.82 -32.72 -13.77
C ASP A 480 -4.99 -32.27 -14.67
N THR A 481 -4.66 -31.66 -15.80
CA THR A 481 -5.61 -31.18 -16.80
C THR A 481 -6.49 -32.31 -17.35
N GLU A 482 -5.95 -33.53 -17.48
CA GLU A 482 -6.68 -34.70 -17.95
C GLU A 482 -7.80 -35.11 -16.98
N MET A 483 -7.51 -35.15 -15.69
CA MET A 483 -8.50 -35.41 -14.64
C MET A 483 -9.57 -34.31 -14.63
N LEU A 484 -9.17 -33.04 -14.79
CA LEU A 484 -10.12 -31.92 -14.89
C LEU A 484 -11.06 -32.09 -16.08
N TYR A 485 -10.52 -32.36 -17.28
CA TYR A 485 -11.34 -32.58 -18.47
C TYR A 485 -12.26 -33.77 -18.31
N SER A 486 -11.73 -34.89 -17.82
CA SER A 486 -12.53 -36.07 -17.52
C SER A 486 -13.69 -35.74 -16.59
N VAL A 487 -13.48 -34.99 -15.51
CA VAL A 487 -14.55 -34.69 -14.55
C VAL A 487 -15.53 -33.64 -15.06
N LEU A 488 -15.04 -32.48 -15.51
CA LEU A 488 -15.90 -31.34 -15.81
C LEU A 488 -16.58 -31.48 -17.18
N VAL A 489 -15.91 -32.02 -18.19
CA VAL A 489 -16.54 -32.18 -19.51
C VAL A 489 -17.60 -33.27 -19.49
N ASP A 490 -17.31 -34.42 -18.88
CA ASP A 490 -18.31 -35.49 -18.74
C ASP A 490 -19.50 -35.03 -17.89
N PHE A 491 -19.26 -34.21 -16.87
CA PHE A 491 -20.34 -33.62 -16.10
C PHE A 491 -21.17 -32.64 -16.94
N TYR A 492 -20.55 -31.80 -17.76
CA TYR A 492 -21.28 -30.91 -18.67
C TYR A 492 -22.05 -31.69 -19.74
N GLU A 493 -21.52 -32.79 -20.25
CA GLU A 493 -22.24 -33.70 -21.14
C GLU A 493 -23.45 -34.34 -20.43
N GLN A 494 -23.33 -34.66 -19.14
CA GLN A 494 -24.47 -35.10 -18.34
C GLN A 494 -25.52 -33.98 -18.20
N LEU A 495 -25.11 -32.74 -17.92
CA LEU A 495 -26.03 -31.60 -17.83
C LEU A 495 -26.72 -31.29 -19.17
N LYS A 496 -25.99 -31.44 -20.28
CA LYS A 496 -26.53 -31.30 -21.64
C LYS A 496 -27.65 -32.31 -21.92
N ASN A 497 -27.50 -33.54 -21.43
CA ASN A 497 -28.46 -34.63 -21.63
C ASN A 497 -29.55 -34.71 -20.54
N ASP A 498 -29.49 -33.85 -19.51
CA ASP A 498 -30.49 -33.79 -18.46
C ASP A 498 -31.81 -33.19 -19.00
N PRO A 499 -32.97 -33.81 -18.74
CA PRO A 499 -34.25 -33.42 -19.33
C PRO A 499 -34.76 -32.05 -18.87
N GLU A 500 -34.28 -31.53 -17.74
CA GLU A 500 -34.64 -30.20 -17.23
C GLU A 500 -33.57 -29.16 -17.59
N ILE A 501 -32.29 -29.49 -17.37
CA ILE A 501 -31.17 -28.54 -17.50
C ILE A 501 -30.76 -28.34 -18.95
N GLY A 502 -30.67 -29.41 -19.75
CA GLY A 502 -30.21 -29.36 -21.14
C GLY A 502 -31.04 -28.42 -22.03
N PRO A 503 -32.38 -28.58 -22.09
CA PRO A 503 -33.25 -27.68 -22.84
C PRO A 503 -33.20 -26.23 -22.32
N ALA A 504 -33.09 -26.05 -21.00
CA ALA A 504 -33.01 -24.73 -20.39
C ALA A 504 -31.70 -24.02 -20.76
N LEU A 505 -30.57 -24.72 -20.79
CA LEU A 505 -29.28 -24.20 -21.27
C LEU A 505 -29.33 -23.87 -22.76
N LYS A 506 -29.91 -24.74 -23.60
CA LYS A 506 -30.06 -24.48 -25.04
C LYS A 506 -30.88 -23.22 -25.33
N LYS A 507 -31.95 -22.97 -24.57
CA LYS A 507 -32.80 -21.77 -24.71
C LYS A 507 -32.06 -20.45 -24.46
N THR A 508 -30.89 -20.50 -23.80
CA THR A 508 -30.14 -19.29 -23.44
C THR A 508 -29.50 -18.61 -24.64
N ASN A 509 -29.18 -19.38 -25.69
CA ASN A 509 -28.47 -18.91 -26.88
C ASN A 509 -27.14 -18.20 -26.53
N LEU A 510 -26.39 -18.75 -25.56
CA LEU A 510 -25.13 -18.20 -25.06
C LEU A 510 -23.95 -19.09 -25.42
N CYS A 511 -22.82 -18.47 -25.76
CA CYS A 511 -21.52 -19.12 -25.82
C CYS A 511 -20.66 -18.64 -24.64
N ILE A 512 -20.31 -19.55 -23.72
CA ILE A 512 -19.55 -19.25 -22.50
C ILE A 512 -18.26 -20.07 -22.50
N GLN A 513 -17.14 -19.37 -22.34
CA GLN A 513 -15.83 -19.98 -22.19
C GLN A 513 -15.38 -19.94 -20.73
N PHE A 514 -14.98 -21.09 -20.19
CA PHE A 514 -14.36 -21.21 -18.88
C PHE A 514 -12.86 -21.44 -19.06
N VAL A 515 -12.06 -20.55 -18.46
CA VAL A 515 -10.61 -20.66 -18.41
C VAL A 515 -10.23 -21.03 -16.97
N TYR A 516 -9.84 -22.27 -16.77
CA TYR A 516 -9.44 -22.79 -15.47
C TYR A 516 -7.95 -22.56 -15.23
N LYS A 517 -7.62 -22.30 -13.97
CA LYS A 517 -6.26 -22.22 -13.44
C LYS A 517 -6.06 -23.28 -12.37
N ASN A 518 -4.87 -23.90 -12.38
CA ASN A 518 -4.44 -24.94 -11.45
C ASN A 518 -5.41 -26.13 -11.35
N PRO A 519 -5.40 -27.06 -12.32
CA PRO A 519 -4.60 -27.08 -13.55
C PRO A 519 -5.17 -26.17 -14.67
N ASP A 520 -4.33 -25.81 -15.65
CA ASP A 520 -4.75 -25.00 -16.80
C ASP A 520 -5.65 -25.83 -17.73
N ALA A 521 -6.84 -25.32 -18.05
CA ALA A 521 -7.77 -25.93 -18.98
C ALA A 521 -8.73 -24.89 -19.57
N VAL A 522 -9.22 -25.13 -20.79
CA VAL A 522 -10.24 -24.29 -21.43
C VAL A 522 -11.41 -25.16 -21.85
N ILE A 523 -12.60 -24.85 -21.35
CA ILE A 523 -13.84 -25.52 -21.73
C ILE A 523 -14.83 -24.48 -22.23
N THR A 524 -15.34 -24.65 -23.44
CA THR A 524 -16.36 -23.74 -24.01
C THR A 524 -17.68 -24.46 -24.15
N ILE A 525 -18.75 -23.89 -23.59
CA ILE A 525 -20.13 -24.36 -23.76
C ILE A 525 -20.80 -23.41 -24.77
N ASP A 526 -21.14 -23.94 -25.94
CA ASP A 526 -21.76 -23.20 -27.02
C ASP A 526 -23.22 -23.64 -27.23
N ALA A 527 -24.15 -22.76 -26.84
CA ALA A 527 -25.59 -22.95 -27.03
C ALA A 527 -26.15 -22.09 -28.18
N THR A 528 -25.30 -21.51 -29.04
CA THR A 528 -25.72 -20.57 -30.09
C THR A 528 -26.20 -21.26 -31.38
N GLY A 529 -25.86 -22.54 -31.56
CA GLY A 529 -26.23 -23.34 -32.71
C GLY A 529 -27.51 -24.17 -32.52
N GLU A 530 -27.78 -25.05 -33.49
CA GLU A 530 -28.90 -26.00 -33.42
C GLU A 530 -28.71 -27.05 -32.32
N GLU A 531 -27.48 -27.30 -31.89
CA GLU A 531 -27.13 -28.21 -30.80
C GLU A 531 -26.32 -27.50 -29.71
N LEU A 532 -26.43 -28.00 -28.47
CA LEU A 532 -25.57 -27.57 -27.37
C LEU A 532 -24.24 -28.32 -27.49
N LEU A 533 -23.15 -27.60 -27.73
CA LEU A 533 -21.81 -28.17 -27.93
C LEU A 533 -20.88 -27.85 -26.77
N ILE A 534 -19.99 -28.79 -26.44
CA ILE A 534 -18.97 -28.64 -25.40
C ILE A 534 -17.60 -28.86 -26.05
N HIS A 535 -16.79 -27.81 -26.11
CA HIS A 535 -15.46 -27.81 -26.73
C HIS A 535 -14.37 -27.89 -25.67
N LYS A 536 -13.35 -28.70 -25.94
CA LYS A 536 -12.10 -28.80 -25.16
C LYS A 536 -11.01 -28.02 -25.89
N ASP A 537 -10.27 -27.19 -25.16
CA ASP A 537 -9.14 -26.38 -25.65
C ASP A 537 -9.49 -25.41 -26.79
N ALA A 538 -9.34 -25.85 -28.05
CA ALA A 538 -9.50 -25.00 -29.22
C ALA A 538 -10.98 -24.68 -29.49
N PHE A 539 -11.29 -23.39 -29.54
CA PHE A 539 -12.60 -22.88 -29.93
C PHE A 539 -12.39 -21.76 -30.95
N GLU A 540 -12.86 -21.97 -32.19
CA GLU A 540 -12.69 -21.02 -33.30
C GLU A 540 -13.71 -19.86 -33.26
N GLY A 541 -14.75 -19.97 -32.43
CA GLY A 541 -15.77 -18.94 -32.27
C GLY A 541 -15.38 -17.83 -31.29
N ARG A 542 -16.25 -16.82 -31.16
CA ARG A 542 -16.09 -15.74 -30.18
C ARG A 542 -17.03 -15.95 -28.99
N PRO A 543 -16.52 -16.27 -27.78
CA PRO A 543 -17.39 -16.40 -26.62
C PRO A 543 -18.02 -15.05 -26.26
N GLU A 544 -19.30 -15.06 -25.88
CA GLU A 544 -20.00 -13.87 -25.39
C GLU A 544 -19.52 -13.51 -23.98
N VAL A 545 -19.13 -14.53 -23.20
CA VAL A 545 -18.55 -14.37 -21.86
C VAL A 545 -17.38 -15.34 -21.70
N THR A 546 -16.25 -14.82 -21.21
CA THR A 546 -15.12 -15.63 -20.76
C THR A 546 -15.00 -15.49 -19.25
N MET A 547 -15.04 -16.60 -18.53
CA MET A 547 -14.89 -16.68 -17.07
C MET A 547 -13.56 -17.34 -16.72
N THR A 548 -12.69 -16.63 -16.03
CA THR A 548 -11.41 -17.18 -15.54
C THR A 548 -11.50 -17.46 -14.04
N MET A 549 -11.22 -18.69 -13.64
CA MET A 549 -11.32 -19.12 -12.24
C MET A 549 -10.34 -20.26 -11.93
N ASN A 550 -10.11 -20.52 -10.64
CA ASN A 550 -9.39 -21.72 -10.21
C ASN A 550 -10.26 -22.99 -10.39
N ALA A 551 -9.67 -24.14 -10.75
CA ALA A 551 -10.41 -25.38 -10.93
C ALA A 551 -11.11 -25.86 -9.63
N ASP A 552 -10.46 -25.76 -8.47
CA ASP A 552 -11.05 -26.09 -7.17
C ASP A 552 -12.25 -25.21 -6.85
N PHE A 553 -12.28 -23.96 -7.35
CA PHE A 553 -13.45 -23.11 -7.22
C PHE A 553 -14.65 -23.69 -7.98
N ALA A 554 -14.44 -24.15 -9.21
CA ALA A 554 -15.49 -24.79 -10.00
C ALA A 554 -16.03 -26.04 -9.30
N HIS A 555 -15.14 -26.83 -8.70
CA HIS A 555 -15.53 -28.00 -7.91
C HIS A 555 -16.38 -27.63 -6.68
N LYS A 556 -15.99 -26.59 -5.92
CA LYS A 556 -16.78 -26.06 -4.79
C LYS A 556 -18.11 -25.47 -5.25
N PHE A 557 -18.14 -24.83 -6.41
CA PHE A 557 -19.36 -24.27 -7.01
C PHE A 557 -20.36 -25.37 -7.34
N TRP A 558 -19.94 -26.45 -8.00
CA TRP A 558 -20.83 -27.57 -8.32
C TRP A 558 -21.29 -28.38 -7.11
N HIS A 559 -20.63 -28.25 -5.96
CA HIS A 559 -21.14 -28.75 -4.67
C HIS A 559 -22.14 -27.80 -3.98
N GLY A 560 -22.46 -26.65 -4.58
CA GLY A 560 -23.27 -25.60 -3.95
C GLY A 560 -22.57 -24.91 -2.77
N LYS A 561 -21.27 -25.11 -2.59
CA LYS A 561 -20.46 -24.56 -1.48
C LYS A 561 -19.75 -23.26 -1.83
N ALA A 562 -19.85 -22.80 -3.08
CA ALA A 562 -19.33 -21.51 -3.51
C ALA A 562 -20.42 -20.69 -4.23
N ASN A 563 -20.46 -19.40 -3.95
CA ASN A 563 -21.39 -18.46 -4.58
C ASN A 563 -20.66 -17.66 -5.66
N LEU A 564 -21.11 -17.80 -6.92
CA LEU A 564 -20.48 -17.15 -8.06
C LEU A 564 -20.50 -15.62 -7.98
N VAL A 565 -21.61 -15.03 -7.50
CA VAL A 565 -21.76 -13.58 -7.36
C VAL A 565 -20.76 -13.05 -6.33
N SER A 566 -20.68 -13.68 -5.16
CA SER A 566 -19.70 -13.33 -4.13
C SER A 566 -18.26 -13.51 -4.61
N ALA A 567 -17.99 -14.54 -5.43
CA ALA A 567 -16.67 -14.81 -5.97
C ALA A 567 -16.23 -13.77 -7.02
N LEU A 568 -17.16 -13.26 -7.83
CA LEU A 568 -16.92 -12.13 -8.74
C LEU A 568 -16.61 -10.86 -7.94
N THR A 569 -17.37 -10.56 -6.87
CA THR A 569 -17.09 -9.41 -5.99
C THR A 569 -15.73 -9.51 -5.31
N ARG A 570 -15.33 -10.72 -4.90
CA ARG A 570 -14.04 -11.00 -4.25
C ARG A 570 -12.88 -11.22 -5.24
N ARG A 571 -13.11 -11.05 -6.54
CA ARG A 571 -12.13 -11.29 -7.62
C ARG A 571 -11.51 -12.69 -7.62
N GLN A 572 -12.20 -13.67 -7.05
CA GLN A 572 -11.82 -15.10 -7.12
C GLN A 572 -12.17 -15.72 -8.47
N VAL A 573 -13.17 -15.13 -9.13
CA VAL A 573 -13.52 -15.36 -10.53
C VAL A 573 -13.44 -14.02 -11.23
N SER A 574 -12.82 -13.98 -12.40
CA SER A 574 -12.90 -12.82 -13.30
C SER A 574 -13.78 -13.18 -14.48
N ALA A 575 -14.57 -12.21 -14.97
CA ALA A 575 -15.41 -12.41 -16.13
C ALA A 575 -15.22 -11.24 -17.10
N LYS A 576 -15.08 -11.56 -18.39
CA LYS A 576 -15.03 -10.60 -19.50
C LYS A 576 -16.23 -10.85 -20.41
N GLY A 577 -16.86 -9.79 -20.92
CA GLY A 577 -18.06 -9.88 -21.77
C GLY A 577 -19.35 -9.56 -21.02
N ASN A 578 -20.48 -10.12 -21.47
CA ASN A 578 -21.83 -9.83 -20.93
C ASN A 578 -22.17 -10.60 -19.64
N VAL A 579 -21.45 -10.28 -18.55
CA VAL A 579 -21.57 -10.95 -17.23
C VAL A 579 -23.00 -11.04 -16.69
N PRO A 580 -23.86 -10.00 -16.79
CA PRO A 580 -25.24 -10.08 -16.29
C PRO A 580 -26.07 -11.22 -16.90
N LYS A 581 -25.82 -11.60 -18.16
CA LYS A 581 -26.52 -12.74 -18.79
C LYS A 581 -26.12 -14.07 -18.17
N THR A 582 -24.84 -14.26 -17.82
CA THR A 582 -24.36 -15.48 -17.16
C THR A 582 -24.92 -15.62 -15.75
N VAL A 583 -25.10 -14.53 -15.02
CA VAL A 583 -25.72 -14.57 -13.67
C VAL A 583 -27.17 -15.05 -13.72
N LYS A 584 -27.91 -14.76 -14.81
CA LYS A 584 -29.28 -15.25 -15.01
C LYS A 584 -29.37 -16.76 -15.22
N LEU A 585 -28.25 -17.45 -15.44
CA LEU A 585 -28.19 -18.92 -15.56
C LEU A 585 -28.13 -19.63 -14.22
N LEU A 586 -27.73 -18.95 -13.14
CA LEU A 586 -27.57 -19.57 -11.83
C LEU A 586 -28.81 -20.31 -11.33
N PRO A 587 -30.05 -19.81 -11.54
CA PRO A 587 -31.26 -20.57 -11.20
C PRO A 587 -31.40 -21.88 -11.99
N VAL A 588 -31.05 -21.86 -13.29
CA VAL A 588 -31.10 -23.03 -14.18
C VAL A 588 -30.09 -24.11 -13.75
N LEU A 589 -28.93 -23.69 -13.25
CA LEU A 589 -27.88 -24.59 -12.78
C LEU A 589 -28.10 -25.12 -11.36
N LYS A 590 -29.07 -24.59 -10.61
CA LYS A 590 -29.30 -24.96 -9.22
C LYS A 590 -29.55 -26.47 -9.01
N PRO A 591 -30.32 -27.18 -9.88
CA PRO A 591 -30.48 -28.64 -9.75
C PRO A 591 -29.17 -29.41 -9.92
N ALA A 592 -28.21 -28.88 -10.70
CA ALA A 592 -26.91 -29.51 -10.92
C ALA A 592 -26.10 -29.69 -9.63
N TYR A 593 -26.34 -28.88 -8.59
CA TYR A 593 -25.64 -29.00 -7.31
C TYR A 593 -25.94 -30.32 -6.59
N GLY A 594 -27.13 -30.90 -6.82
CA GLY A 594 -27.48 -32.23 -6.32
C GLY A 594 -26.95 -33.36 -7.21
N LEU A 595 -26.80 -33.10 -8.52
CA LEU A 595 -26.32 -34.07 -9.50
C LEU A 595 -24.81 -34.29 -9.41
N TYR A 596 -24.02 -33.24 -9.15
CA TYR A 596 -22.56 -33.33 -9.16
C TYR A 596 -21.98 -34.33 -8.14
N PRO A 597 -22.42 -34.36 -6.86
CA PRO A 597 -21.98 -35.41 -5.93
C PRO A 597 -22.37 -36.83 -6.34
N GLN A 598 -23.54 -37.00 -6.98
CA GLN A 598 -23.99 -38.30 -7.48
C GLN A 598 -23.16 -38.76 -8.67
N PHE A 599 -22.87 -37.83 -9.59
CA PHE A 599 -21.97 -38.04 -10.72
C PHE A 599 -20.59 -38.49 -10.25
N LEU A 600 -19.97 -37.76 -9.30
CA LEU A 600 -18.66 -38.13 -8.76
C LEU A 600 -18.66 -39.54 -8.16
N ARG A 601 -19.71 -39.92 -7.43
CA ARG A 601 -19.85 -41.30 -6.91
C ARG A 601 -19.96 -42.33 -8.02
N SER A 602 -20.76 -42.07 -9.06
CA SER A 602 -20.93 -42.98 -10.20
C SER A 602 -19.63 -43.20 -10.99
N LYS A 603 -18.74 -42.20 -10.99
CA LYS A 603 -17.44 -42.23 -11.67
C LYS A 603 -16.31 -42.83 -10.81
N GLY A 604 -16.62 -43.35 -9.62
CA GLY A 604 -15.62 -43.88 -8.69
C GLY A 604 -14.80 -42.79 -7.95
N LEU A 605 -15.20 -41.52 -8.08
CA LEU A 605 -14.56 -40.35 -7.47
C LEU A 605 -15.28 -39.91 -6.19
N GLY A 606 -15.91 -40.84 -5.47
CA GLY A 606 -16.67 -40.53 -4.25
C GLY A 606 -15.84 -39.87 -3.15
N HIS A 607 -14.52 -40.05 -3.15
CA HIS A 607 -13.58 -39.40 -2.24
C HIS A 607 -13.44 -37.89 -2.46
N LEU A 608 -13.88 -37.36 -3.61
CA LEU A 608 -13.89 -35.92 -3.92
C LEU A 608 -15.20 -35.22 -3.49
N VAL A 609 -16.20 -35.98 -3.04
CA VAL A 609 -17.46 -35.37 -2.59
C VAL A 609 -17.24 -34.59 -1.30
N MET A 610 -17.57 -33.29 -1.32
CA MET A 610 -17.29 -32.36 -0.21
C MET A 610 -18.26 -32.41 0.95
#